data_AF-A0A952QUS4-F1
#
_entry.id   AF-A0A952QUS4-F1
#
_cell.length_a   1.000
_cell.length_b   1.000
_cell.length_c   1.000
_cell.angle_alpha   90.00
_cell.angle_beta   90.00
_cell.angle_gamma   90.00
#
_symmetry.space_group_name_H-M   'P 1'
#
loop_
_entity.id
_entity.type
_entity.pdbx_description
1 polymer ?
#
loop_
_entity_poly.entity_id
_entity_poly.type
_entity_poly.pdbx_seq_one_letter_code
_entity_poly.pdbx_strand_id
1 'polypeptide(L)'
;MPRIGSGSRCQSNCCRGYTPWVPGLSAPRLESFELDHDKVRAPYVRLAARYAGERGDVVTKFDLRLVQPNEAEVPTAALHTMEHLLAGYLRAALPGVVVVDASPMGCRTGFYLTVLGEPAETAVRDAFAAALSAVAGHTGEVPGCTRQRCGNWRDHSLPGAKAWAAGVLEREIVVQPTVPIGDGN
;
A
#
# COMPACT_ATOMS: atom_id res chain seq x y z
N MET A 1 1.74 20.37 12.91
CA MET A 1 2.21 19.67 11.70
C MET A 1 2.80 20.70 10.75
N PRO A 2 4.04 20.54 10.24
CA PRO A 2 4.58 21.48 9.27
C PRO A 2 3.85 21.29 7.92
N ARG A 3 3.23 22.35 7.42
CA ARG A 3 2.63 22.37 6.07
C ARG A 3 3.77 22.42 5.06
N ILE A 4 3.88 21.39 4.21
CA ILE A 4 4.80 21.40 3.07
C ILE A 4 4.14 22.25 1.98
N GLY A 5 4.90 23.21 1.45
CA GLY A 5 4.42 24.20 0.50
C GLY A 5 3.92 23.58 -0.80
N SER A 6 2.75 24.05 -1.25
CA SER A 6 2.20 23.85 -2.58
C SER A 6 3.18 24.37 -3.64
N GLY A 7 4.00 23.52 -4.27
CA GLY A 7 4.91 24.06 -5.29
C GLY A 7 5.81 23.12 -6.09
N SER A 8 5.97 21.84 -5.74
CA SER A 8 6.80 20.94 -6.57
C SER A 8 5.99 20.40 -7.75
N ARG A 9 6.05 21.07 -8.90
CA ARG A 9 5.61 20.47 -10.17
C ARG A 9 6.46 19.23 -10.45
N CYS A 10 5.80 18.14 -10.82
CA CYS A 10 6.42 16.95 -11.41
C CYS A 10 7.37 17.37 -12.55
N GLN A 11 8.59 16.84 -12.55
CA GLN A 11 9.56 17.13 -13.60
C GLN A 11 8.99 16.70 -14.97
N SER A 12 9.21 17.49 -16.01
CA SER A 12 8.52 17.43 -17.31
C SER A 12 8.61 16.09 -18.06
N ASN A 13 9.57 15.23 -17.69
CA ASN A 13 9.74 13.89 -18.27
C ASN A 13 9.17 12.75 -17.43
N CYS A 14 8.77 12.99 -16.17
CA CYS A 14 8.15 11.98 -15.30
C CYS A 14 6.64 11.86 -15.52
N CYS A 15 6.01 12.88 -16.09
CA CYS A 15 4.54 13.00 -16.21
C CYS A 15 3.99 12.75 -17.62
N ARG A 16 4.84 12.32 -18.57
CA ARG A 16 4.34 11.86 -19.88
C ARG A 16 3.82 10.44 -19.67
N GLY A 17 2.54 10.21 -19.98
CA GLY A 17 1.91 8.89 -19.87
C GLY A 17 2.71 7.80 -20.60
N TYR A 18 2.42 6.53 -20.30
CA TYR A 18 3.16 5.38 -20.80
C TYR A 18 3.17 5.34 -22.33
N THR A 19 4.15 5.98 -22.97
CA THR A 19 4.46 5.75 -24.37
C THR A 19 5.34 4.50 -24.41
N PRO A 20 4.93 3.42 -25.10
CA PRO A 20 5.78 2.27 -25.27
C PRO A 20 7.07 2.72 -25.95
N TRP A 21 8.20 2.64 -25.24
CA TRP A 21 9.52 2.89 -25.82
C TRP A 21 9.92 1.81 -26.84
N VAL A 22 9.14 0.72 -26.89
CA VAL A 22 9.31 -0.41 -27.80
C VAL A 22 8.30 -0.28 -28.96
N PRO A 23 8.77 -0.11 -30.21
CA PRO A 23 7.89 -0.11 -31.38
C PRO A 23 7.06 -1.40 -31.46
N GLY A 24 5.75 -1.27 -31.64
CA GLY A 24 4.83 -2.40 -31.83
C GLY A 24 4.19 -2.98 -30.56
N LEU A 25 4.52 -2.48 -29.36
CA LEU A 25 3.84 -2.85 -28.13
C LEU A 25 2.72 -1.84 -27.81
N SER A 26 1.52 -2.30 -27.47
CA SER A 26 0.48 -1.41 -26.92
C SER A 26 0.79 -1.11 -25.45
N ALA A 27 0.46 0.10 -24.98
CA ALA A 27 0.62 0.46 -23.57
C ALA A 27 -0.34 -0.38 -22.72
N PRO A 28 0.15 -1.14 -21.71
CA PRO A 28 -0.73 -1.88 -20.84
C PRO A 28 -1.57 -0.92 -19.99
N ARG A 29 -2.88 -1.15 -19.91
CA ARG A 29 -3.73 -0.48 -18.92
C ARG A 29 -3.34 -0.99 -17.55
N LEU A 30 -2.94 -0.06 -16.68
CA LEU A 30 -2.51 -0.34 -15.32
C LEU A 30 -3.52 0.33 -14.39
N GLU A 31 -4.31 -0.49 -13.69
CA GLU A 31 -5.38 -0.07 -12.76
C GLU A 31 -4.91 1.00 -11.75
N SER A 32 -3.62 0.96 -11.35
CA SER A 32 -3.04 1.96 -10.44
C SER A 32 -3.02 3.38 -11.00
N PHE A 33 -3.10 3.55 -12.32
CA PHE A 33 -3.09 4.85 -13.00
C PHE A 33 -4.48 5.35 -13.37
N GLU A 34 -5.50 4.51 -13.21
CA GLU A 34 -6.89 4.88 -13.50
C GLU A 34 -7.61 5.41 -12.25
N LEU A 35 -7.03 5.27 -11.05
CA LEU A 35 -7.58 5.85 -9.82
C LEU A 35 -7.32 7.37 -9.71
N ASP A 36 -8.36 8.15 -9.46
CA ASP A 36 -8.26 9.56 -9.11
C ASP A 36 -7.82 9.73 -7.65
N HIS A 37 -6.52 10.00 -7.47
CA HIS A 37 -5.89 10.14 -6.16
C HIS A 37 -6.31 11.42 -5.41
N ASP A 38 -6.93 12.39 -6.09
CA ASP A 38 -7.42 13.62 -5.47
C ASP A 38 -8.81 13.42 -4.83
N LYS A 39 -9.52 12.33 -5.18
CA LYS A 39 -10.89 12.05 -4.71
C LYS A 39 -10.98 10.99 -3.61
N VAL A 40 -9.89 10.30 -3.31
CA VAL A 40 -9.84 9.28 -2.23
C VAL A 40 -9.56 9.91 -0.87
N ARG A 41 -9.91 9.23 0.22
CA ARG A 41 -9.74 9.74 1.60
C ARG A 41 -9.04 8.72 2.50
N ALA A 42 -7.74 8.89 2.70
CA ALA A 42 -6.96 8.02 3.58
C ALA A 42 -7.35 8.18 5.07
N PRO A 43 -7.02 7.21 5.95
CA PRO A 43 -6.59 5.86 5.61
C PRO A 43 -7.77 5.00 5.10
N TYR A 44 -7.48 4.06 4.20
CA TYR A 44 -8.51 3.19 3.64
C TYR A 44 -7.99 1.83 3.19
N VAL A 45 -8.93 0.91 2.98
CA VAL A 45 -8.77 -0.28 2.15
C VAL A 45 -9.65 -0.14 0.92
N ARG A 46 -9.11 -0.53 -0.24
CA ARG A 46 -9.85 -0.53 -1.51
C ARG A 46 -9.47 -1.74 -2.35
N LEU A 47 -10.44 -2.36 -3.01
CA LEU A 47 -10.21 -3.31 -4.09
C LEU A 47 -9.50 -2.61 -5.26
N ALA A 48 -8.21 -2.91 -5.44
CA ALA A 48 -7.36 -2.31 -6.46
C ALA A 48 -7.45 -3.04 -7.79
N ALA A 49 -7.51 -4.38 -7.77
CA ALA A 49 -7.69 -5.20 -8.96
C ALA A 49 -8.15 -6.61 -8.57
N ARG A 50 -8.79 -7.28 -9.53
CA ARG A 50 -9.18 -8.69 -9.44
C ARG A 50 -8.75 -9.39 -10.72
N TYR A 51 -8.05 -10.50 -10.60
CA TYR A 51 -7.60 -11.32 -11.72
C TYR A 51 -8.17 -12.72 -11.59
N ALA A 52 -8.76 -13.24 -12.66
CA ALA A 52 -9.21 -14.62 -12.73
C ALA A 52 -8.20 -15.45 -13.54
N GLY A 53 -7.75 -16.56 -12.98
CA GLY A 53 -6.95 -17.57 -13.66
C GLY A 53 -7.83 -18.45 -14.56
N GLU A 54 -7.21 -19.07 -15.56
CA GLU A 54 -7.89 -19.91 -16.55
C GLU A 54 -8.68 -21.08 -15.95
N ARG A 55 -8.29 -21.52 -14.75
CA ARG A 55 -8.93 -22.65 -14.02
C ARG A 55 -9.89 -22.20 -12.91
N GLY A 56 -10.20 -20.90 -12.84
CA GLY A 56 -11.14 -20.35 -11.86
C GLY A 56 -10.51 -19.84 -10.56
N ASP A 57 -9.19 -19.97 -10.39
CA ASP A 57 -8.47 -19.32 -9.29
C ASP A 57 -8.64 -17.79 -9.37
N VAL A 58 -8.75 -17.10 -8.23
CA VAL A 58 -8.86 -15.64 -8.20
C VAL A 58 -7.71 -15.05 -7.40
N VAL A 59 -7.07 -14.01 -7.94
CA VAL A 59 -6.07 -13.20 -7.26
C VAL A 59 -6.66 -11.81 -7.06
N THR A 60 -6.71 -11.36 -5.81
CA THR A 60 -7.26 -10.06 -5.45
C THR A 60 -6.16 -9.16 -4.91
N LYS A 61 -6.08 -7.95 -5.44
CA LYS A 61 -5.13 -6.92 -5.01
C LYS A 61 -5.89 -5.82 -4.28
N PHE A 62 -5.45 -5.49 -3.07
CA PHE A 62 -5.97 -4.41 -2.26
C PHE A 62 -4.96 -3.28 -2.12
N ASP A 63 -5.47 -2.06 -2.12
CA ASP A 63 -4.77 -0.83 -1.78
C ASP A 63 -5.00 -0.56 -0.30
N LEU A 64 -3.94 -0.74 0.50
CA LEU A 64 -3.92 -0.45 1.94
C LEU A 64 -3.29 0.93 2.13
N ARG A 65 -4.12 1.98 2.10
CA ARG A 65 -3.63 3.36 2.12
C ARG A 65 -3.45 3.84 3.56
N LEU A 66 -2.23 4.25 3.89
CA LEU A 66 -1.88 4.77 5.21
C LEU A 66 -2.13 6.27 5.30
N VAL A 67 -1.67 7.02 4.29
CA VAL A 67 -1.69 8.49 4.29
C VAL A 67 -2.26 9.05 3.00
N GLN A 68 -2.73 10.30 3.08
CA GLN A 68 -3.37 10.96 1.95
C GLN A 68 -2.37 11.14 0.79
N PRO A 69 -2.69 10.69 -0.43
CA PRO A 69 -1.85 10.91 -1.60
C PRO A 69 -1.49 12.39 -1.77
N ASN A 70 -0.24 12.65 -2.17
CA ASN A 70 0.30 14.00 -2.44
C ASN A 70 0.35 14.98 -1.25
N GLU A 71 -0.11 14.58 -0.06
CA GLU A 71 -0.05 15.42 1.16
C GLU A 71 0.99 14.94 2.18
N ALA A 72 1.23 13.63 2.22
CA ALA A 72 2.20 13.02 3.13
C ALA A 72 2.80 11.74 2.55
N GLU A 73 3.91 11.32 3.13
CA GLU A 73 4.67 10.15 2.74
C GLU A 73 5.37 9.55 3.97
N VAL A 74 5.42 8.23 4.05
CA VAL A 74 6.12 7.53 5.13
C VAL A 74 7.63 7.53 4.83
N PRO A 75 8.51 7.91 5.77
CA PRO A 75 9.96 7.78 5.61
C PRO A 75 10.36 6.34 5.32
N THR A 76 11.37 6.13 4.46
CA THR A 76 11.77 4.80 3.96
C THR A 76 12.06 3.82 5.08
N ALA A 77 12.85 4.21 6.08
CA ALA A 77 13.19 3.35 7.22
C ALA A 77 11.96 2.85 8.00
N ALA A 78 10.95 3.72 8.18
CA ALA A 78 9.71 3.37 8.86
C ALA A 78 8.85 2.44 7.98
N LEU A 79 8.72 2.76 6.69
CA LEU A 79 7.95 1.97 5.74
C LEU A 79 8.55 0.56 5.53
N HIS A 80 9.87 0.46 5.42
CA HIS A 80 10.60 -0.80 5.30
C HIS A 80 10.50 -1.64 6.57
N THR A 81 10.50 -1.01 7.75
CA THR A 81 10.24 -1.73 9.00
C THR A 81 8.79 -2.20 9.09
N MET A 82 7.83 -1.40 8.61
CA MET A 82 6.45 -1.86 8.47
C MET A 82 6.34 -3.05 7.52
N GLU A 83 7.00 -3.06 6.36
CA GLU A 83 7.00 -4.20 5.42
C GLU A 83 7.38 -5.53 6.12
N HIS A 84 8.47 -5.51 6.89
CA HIS A 84 8.94 -6.68 7.64
C HIS A 84 7.97 -7.21 8.69
N LEU A 85 7.06 -6.36 9.21
CA LEU A 85 6.11 -6.70 10.26
C LEU A 85 4.70 -7.01 9.70
N LEU A 86 4.22 -6.14 8.80
CA LEU A 86 2.85 -6.12 8.29
C LEU A 86 2.51 -7.42 7.57
N ALA A 87 3.44 -7.99 6.79
CA ALA A 87 3.22 -9.25 6.08
C ALA A 87 2.96 -10.44 7.02
N GLY A 88 3.60 -10.46 8.20
CA GLY A 88 3.35 -11.47 9.23
C GLY A 88 2.01 -11.24 9.92
N TYR A 89 1.73 -9.99 10.29
CA TYR A 89 0.50 -9.65 11.00
C TYR A 89 -0.77 -9.75 10.15
N LEU A 90 -0.72 -9.40 8.87
CA LEU A 90 -1.83 -9.59 7.94
C LEU A 90 -2.16 -11.08 7.75
N ARG A 91 -1.15 -11.96 7.71
CA ARG A 91 -1.37 -13.42 7.67
C ARG A 91 -2.09 -13.94 8.92
N ALA A 92 -1.74 -13.42 10.09
CA ALA A 92 -2.42 -13.78 11.33
C ALA A 92 -3.84 -13.21 11.40
N ALA A 93 -4.06 -12.01 10.88
CA ALA A 93 -5.32 -11.29 10.96
C ALA A 93 -6.36 -11.71 9.87
N LEU A 94 -5.94 -12.44 8.83
CA LEU A 94 -6.81 -12.99 7.79
C LEU A 94 -6.79 -14.53 7.80
N PRO A 95 -7.35 -15.18 8.84
CA PRO A 95 -7.36 -16.64 8.91
C PRO A 95 -8.15 -17.23 7.74
N GLY A 96 -7.58 -18.24 7.08
CA GLY A 96 -8.19 -18.91 5.93
C GLY A 96 -8.01 -18.19 4.58
N VAL A 97 -7.40 -17.00 4.57
CA VAL A 97 -7.02 -16.29 3.33
C VAL A 97 -5.53 -16.50 3.08
N VAL A 98 -5.18 -16.90 1.86
CA VAL A 98 -3.77 -17.04 1.48
C VAL A 98 -3.23 -15.67 1.06
N VAL A 99 -2.47 -15.03 1.95
CA VAL A 99 -1.73 -13.80 1.65
C VAL A 99 -0.49 -14.14 0.83
N VAL A 100 -0.50 -13.70 -0.44
CA VAL A 100 0.61 -13.88 -1.38
C VAL A 100 1.73 -12.90 -1.01
N ASP A 101 1.41 -11.62 -0.93
CA ASP A 101 2.40 -10.56 -0.74
C ASP A 101 1.79 -9.30 -0.09
N ALA A 102 2.60 -8.54 0.64
CA ALA A 102 2.27 -7.24 1.18
C ALA A 102 3.46 -6.30 1.00
N SER A 103 3.49 -5.60 -0.14
CA SER A 103 4.63 -4.77 -0.55
C SER A 103 4.37 -3.27 -0.41
N PRO A 104 5.36 -2.45 -0.04
CA PRO A 104 5.23 -1.01 0.03
C PRO A 104 5.01 -0.41 -1.36
N MET A 105 4.19 0.64 -1.45
CA MET A 105 4.04 1.39 -2.68
C MET A 105 5.24 2.32 -2.91
N GLY A 106 5.68 2.48 -4.16
CA GLY A 106 6.78 3.38 -4.51
C GLY A 106 6.54 4.86 -4.14
N CYS A 107 5.28 5.30 -4.09
CA CYS A 107 4.91 6.63 -3.61
C CYS A 107 4.98 6.78 -2.08
N ARG A 108 5.28 5.69 -1.35
CA ARG A 108 5.45 5.64 0.11
C ARG A 108 4.22 6.06 0.93
N THR A 109 3.02 5.93 0.36
CA THR A 109 1.76 6.33 1.04
C THR A 109 0.89 5.15 1.51
N GLY A 110 1.32 3.92 1.24
CA GLY A 110 0.57 2.72 1.59
C GLY A 110 1.27 1.44 1.16
N PHE A 111 0.53 0.34 1.21
CA PHE A 111 0.96 -1.00 0.80
C PHE A 111 -0.03 -1.59 -0.20
N TYR A 112 0.46 -2.43 -1.11
CA TYR A 112 -0.39 -3.35 -1.85
C TYR A 112 -0.42 -4.69 -1.14
N LEU A 113 -1.61 -5.20 -0.86
CA LEU A 113 -1.83 -6.55 -0.38
C LEU A 113 -2.38 -7.40 -1.52
N THR A 114 -1.72 -8.53 -1.82
CA THR A 114 -2.19 -9.50 -2.80
C THR A 114 -2.58 -10.79 -2.10
N VAL A 115 -3.76 -11.32 -2.39
CA VAL A 115 -4.30 -12.55 -1.78
C VAL A 115 -4.86 -13.48 -2.85
N LEU A 116 -4.94 -14.77 -2.52
CA LEU A 116 -5.79 -15.70 -3.28
C LEU A 116 -7.22 -15.67 -2.72
N GLY A 117 -8.18 -15.73 -3.64
CA GLY A 117 -9.61 -15.64 -3.34
C GLY A 117 -10.11 -14.19 -3.25
N GLU A 118 -11.31 -14.04 -2.70
CA GLU A 118 -12.07 -12.79 -2.72
C GLU A 118 -12.58 -12.45 -1.32
N PRO A 119 -11.68 -12.18 -0.34
CA PRO A 119 -12.14 -11.74 0.97
C PRO A 119 -12.87 -10.41 0.85
N ALA A 120 -13.91 -10.23 1.66
CA ALA A 120 -14.64 -8.97 1.71
C ALA A 120 -13.71 -7.81 2.11
N GLU A 121 -13.86 -6.65 1.47
CA GLU A 121 -13.06 -5.45 1.78
C GLU A 121 -13.14 -5.05 3.25
N THR A 122 -14.29 -5.26 3.89
CA THR A 122 -14.48 -5.03 5.33
C THR A 122 -13.62 -5.96 6.19
N ALA A 123 -13.50 -7.24 5.83
CA ALA A 123 -12.62 -8.18 6.52
C ALA A 123 -11.14 -7.79 6.33
N VAL A 124 -10.76 -7.34 5.14
CA VAL A 124 -9.41 -6.83 4.87
C VAL A 124 -9.12 -5.55 5.64
N ARG A 125 -10.08 -4.62 5.73
CA ARG A 125 -10.01 -3.42 6.57
C ARG A 125 -9.78 -3.78 8.03
N ASP A 126 -10.57 -4.69 8.57
CA ASP A 126 -10.48 -5.09 9.98
C ASP A 126 -9.13 -5.76 10.27
N ALA A 127 -8.67 -6.62 9.36
CA ALA A 127 -7.35 -7.23 9.44
C ALA A 127 -6.21 -6.21 9.32
N PHE A 128 -6.36 -5.21 8.47
CA PHE A 128 -5.37 -4.14 8.32
C PHE A 128 -5.29 -3.29 9.59
N ALA A 129 -6.42 -2.91 10.19
CA ALA A 129 -6.45 -2.22 11.47
C ALA A 129 -5.82 -3.04 12.61
N ALA A 130 -6.10 -4.35 12.64
CA ALA A 130 -5.48 -5.27 13.60
C ALA A 130 -3.97 -5.41 13.39
N ALA A 131 -3.52 -5.49 12.14
CA ALA A 131 -2.11 -5.56 11.80
C ALA A 131 -1.36 -4.26 12.14
N LEU A 132 -1.95 -3.10 11.89
CA LEU A 132 -1.39 -1.82 12.32
C LEU A 132 -1.33 -1.71 13.84
N SER A 133 -2.35 -2.18 14.56
CA SER A 133 -2.33 -2.25 16.02
C SER A 133 -1.17 -3.14 16.52
N ALA A 134 -0.94 -4.27 15.85
CA ALA A 134 0.19 -5.16 16.16
C ALA A 134 1.55 -4.52 15.84
N VAL A 135 1.67 -3.76 14.74
CA VAL A 135 2.88 -2.96 14.45
C VAL A 135 3.11 -1.91 15.52
N ALA A 136 2.09 -1.12 15.86
CA ALA A 136 2.16 -0.08 16.90
C ALA A 136 2.53 -0.65 18.28
N GLY A 137 2.05 -1.86 18.57
CA GLY A 137 2.34 -2.60 19.79
C GLY A 137 3.61 -3.47 19.72
N HIS A 138 4.31 -3.54 18.57
CA HIS A 138 5.41 -4.49 18.40
C HIS A 138 6.52 -4.26 19.43
N THR A 139 6.94 -5.36 20.04
CA THR A 139 8.05 -5.43 20.99
C THR A 139 9.03 -6.50 20.52
N GLY A 140 10.32 -6.24 20.71
CA GLY A 140 11.37 -7.16 20.30
C GLY A 140 12.05 -6.73 19.00
N GLU A 141 12.69 -7.68 18.35
CA GLU A 141 13.47 -7.46 17.14
C GLU A 141 12.59 -7.49 15.88
N VAL A 142 12.91 -6.62 14.92
CA VAL A 142 12.28 -6.64 13.59
C VAL A 142 12.71 -7.92 12.87
N PRO A 143 11.77 -8.84 12.52
CA PRO A 143 12.11 -10.10 11.88
C PRO A 143 12.89 -9.88 10.58
N GLY A 144 13.97 -10.62 10.36
CA GLY A 144 14.74 -10.54 9.11
C GLY A 144 15.61 -9.27 8.95
N CYS A 145 15.65 -8.38 9.95
CA CYS A 145 16.52 -7.19 9.97
C CYS A 145 18.00 -7.56 10.22
N THR A 146 18.59 -8.37 9.34
CA THR A 146 20.00 -8.75 9.36
C THR A 146 20.62 -8.68 7.98
N ARG A 147 21.95 -8.56 7.90
CA ARG A 147 22.68 -8.48 6.62
C ARG A 147 22.38 -9.63 5.67
N GLN A 148 22.13 -10.83 6.19
CA GLN A 148 21.87 -12.04 5.40
C GLN A 148 20.42 -12.14 4.91
N ARG A 149 19.48 -11.43 5.54
CA ARG A 149 18.04 -11.61 5.34
C ARG A 149 17.32 -10.38 4.80
N CYS A 150 17.98 -9.23 4.78
CA CYS A 150 17.44 -7.98 4.27
C CYS A 150 18.43 -7.32 3.31
N GLY A 151 17.95 -6.93 2.12
CA GLY A 151 18.75 -6.25 1.10
C GLY A 151 19.30 -4.88 1.55
N ASN A 152 18.66 -4.24 2.54
CA ASN A 152 19.12 -2.99 3.12
C ASN A 152 18.86 -2.92 4.64
N TRP A 153 19.42 -3.87 5.40
CA TRP A 153 19.21 -4.01 6.85
C TRP A 153 19.57 -2.78 7.71
N ARG A 154 20.25 -1.77 7.15
CA ARG A 154 20.60 -0.52 7.83
C ARG A 154 19.48 0.52 7.81
N ASP A 155 18.53 0.41 6.88
CA ASP A 155 17.43 1.36 6.69
C ASP A 155 16.17 0.89 7.43
N HIS A 156 16.24 0.79 8.75
CA HIS A 156 15.12 0.42 9.61
C HIS A 156 14.88 1.45 10.72
N SER A 157 13.62 1.63 11.08
CA SER A 157 13.19 2.44 12.22
C SER A 157 11.93 1.84 12.83
N LEU A 158 12.11 0.99 13.84
CA LEU A 158 10.99 0.46 14.63
C LEU A 158 10.20 1.57 15.34
N PRO A 159 10.84 2.58 15.99
CA PRO A 159 10.09 3.70 16.56
C PRO A 159 9.26 4.46 15.51
N GLY A 160 9.82 4.65 14.31
CA GLY A 160 9.11 5.28 13.19
C GLY A 160 7.91 4.44 12.73
N ALA A 161 8.09 3.14 12.52
CA ALA A 161 7.00 2.23 12.14
C ALA A 161 5.87 2.24 13.18
N LYS A 162 6.21 2.20 14.47
CA LYS A 162 5.23 2.24 15.56
C LYS A 162 4.45 3.56 15.57
N ALA A 163 5.15 4.69 15.45
CA ALA A 163 4.53 6.02 15.46
C ALA A 163 3.58 6.21 14.26
N TRP A 164 4.00 5.82 13.07
CA TRP A 164 3.16 5.91 11.88
C TRP A 164 1.95 4.97 11.94
N ALA A 165 2.11 3.73 12.43
CA ALA A 165 0.99 2.82 12.61
C ALA A 165 -0.04 3.37 13.60
N ALA A 166 0.43 3.88 14.74
CA ALA A 166 -0.44 4.51 15.74
C ALA A 166 -1.16 5.74 15.18
N GLY A 167 -0.45 6.63 14.49
CA GLY A 167 -1.04 7.84 13.89
C GLY A 167 -2.08 7.54 12.81
N VAL A 168 -1.94 6.43 12.07
CA VAL A 168 -2.98 5.98 11.13
C VAL A 168 -4.25 5.55 11.87
N LEU A 169 -4.09 4.84 13.00
CA LEU A 169 -5.20 4.35 13.82
C LEU A 169 -5.96 5.44 14.58
N GLU A 170 -5.44 6.67 14.64
CA GLU A 170 -6.17 7.84 15.16
C GLU A 170 -7.35 8.24 14.27
N ARG A 171 -7.42 7.71 13.05
CA ARG A 171 -8.50 7.94 12.08
C ARG A 171 -9.18 6.62 11.77
N GLU A 172 -10.47 6.68 11.44
CA GLU A 172 -11.18 5.51 10.95
C GLU A 172 -10.60 5.07 9.60
N ILE A 173 -10.26 3.78 9.49
CA ILE A 173 -9.89 3.17 8.22
C ILE A 173 -11.19 2.78 7.51
N VAL A 174 -11.48 3.40 6.37
CA VAL A 174 -12.73 3.15 5.63
C VAL A 174 -12.53 2.16 4.49
N VAL A 175 -13.63 1.57 4.00
CA VAL A 175 -13.64 0.92 2.68
C VAL A 175 -13.88 1.99 1.64
N GLN A 176 -12.89 2.23 0.78
CA GLN A 176 -12.91 3.29 -0.23
C GLN A 176 -13.33 2.71 -1.58
N PRO A 177 -14.40 3.20 -2.23
CA PRO A 177 -14.70 2.82 -3.60
C PRO A 177 -13.62 3.33 -4.57
N THR A 178 -13.40 2.59 -5.65
CA THR A 178 -12.56 3.07 -6.76
C THR A 178 -13.27 4.22 -7.46
N VAL A 179 -12.63 5.39 -7.46
CA VAL A 179 -13.07 6.56 -8.21
C VAL A 179 -12.14 6.70 -9.40
N PRO A 180 -12.57 6.37 -10.62
CA PRO A 180 -11.71 6.48 -11.78
C PRO A 180 -11.42 7.96 -12.09
N ILE A 181 -10.25 8.23 -12.67
CA ILE A 181 -9.98 9.47 -13.40
C ILE A 181 -11.04 9.51 -14.50
N GLY A 182 -11.94 10.49 -14.45
CA GLY A 182 -12.88 10.68 -15.54
C GLY A 182 -12.11 10.98 -16.82
N ASP A 183 -12.52 10.38 -17.94
CA ASP A 183 -12.14 10.89 -19.25
C ASP A 183 -12.59 12.35 -19.30
N GLY A 184 -11.66 13.28 -19.07
CA GLY A 184 -11.97 14.69 -19.07
C GLY A 184 -12.55 15.08 -20.42
N ASN A 185 -13.75 15.67 -20.38
CA ASN A 185 -14.25 16.57 -21.42
C ASN A 185 -13.24 17.70 -21.67
#